data_AF-A0A8S2UQJ8-F1
#
_entry.id   AF-A0A8S2UQJ8-F1
#
_cell.length_a   1.000
_cell.length_b   1.000
_cell.length_c   1.000
_cell.angle_alpha   90.00
_cell.angle_beta   90.00
_cell.angle_gamma   90.00
#
_symmetry.space_group_name_H-M   'P 1'
#
loop_
_entity.id
_entity.type
_entity.pdbx_description
1 polymer ?
#
loop_
_entity_poly.entity_id
_entity_poly.type
_entity_poly.pdbx_seq_one_letter_code
_entity_poly.pdbx_strand_id
1 'polypeptide(L)'
;MLDYVLVNRKFRSSVQDVRAHRGATGGIGTDHHLFRAKIRLHLKCRRKTEKKYRLRLDQSKLTDNCLVSAFQIDLANENKSIRRDNKTLSVNEK
;
A
#
# COMPACT_ATOMS: atom_id res chain seq x y z
N MET A 1 -10.77 -26.29 16.13
CA MET A 1 -11.35 -25.22 15.29
C MET A 1 -11.41 -23.93 16.09
N LEU A 2 -10.76 -22.86 15.63
CA LEU A 2 -10.55 -21.60 16.35
C LEU A 2 -10.94 -20.39 15.47
N ASP A 3 -12.10 -20.47 14.82
CA ASP A 3 -12.56 -19.41 13.92
C ASP A 3 -13.42 -18.39 14.69
N TYR A 4 -13.01 -17.12 14.68
CA TYR A 4 -13.70 -16.04 15.39
C TYR A 4 -13.97 -14.85 14.47
N VAL A 5 -15.15 -14.25 14.62
CA VAL A 5 -15.46 -12.93 14.05
C VAL A 5 -15.36 -11.91 15.18
N LEU A 6 -14.23 -11.21 15.26
CA LEU A 6 -14.01 -10.18 16.27
C LEU A 6 -14.63 -8.85 15.82
N VAL A 7 -15.47 -8.28 16.69
CA VAL A 7 -16.13 -6.99 16.46
C VAL A 7 -15.83 -6.08 17.62
N ASN A 8 -15.53 -4.81 17.34
CA ASN A 8 -15.32 -3.81 18.38
C ASN A 8 -16.57 -3.72 19.27
N ARG A 9 -16.38 -3.67 20.60
CA ARG A 9 -17.48 -3.59 21.59
C ARG A 9 -18.50 -2.51 21.27
N LYS A 10 -18.09 -1.37 20.71
CA LYS A 10 -19.00 -0.27 20.33
C LYS A 10 -20.00 -0.64 19.22
N PHE A 11 -19.69 -1.65 18.41
CA PHE A 11 -20.50 -2.10 17.28
C PHE A 11 -21.12 -3.49 17.51
N ARG A 12 -21.08 -4.02 18.74
CA ARG A 12 -21.62 -5.36 19.03
C ARG A 12 -23.11 -5.49 18.67
N SER A 13 -23.89 -4.42 18.82
CA SER A 13 -25.32 -4.37 18.48
C SER A 13 -25.59 -4.21 16.98
N SER A 14 -24.57 -3.90 16.18
CA SER A 14 -24.67 -3.84 14.71
C SER A 14 -24.61 -5.21 14.06
N VAL A 15 -24.10 -6.22 14.78
CA VAL A 15 -24.06 -7.60 14.31
C VAL A 15 -25.48 -8.17 14.34
N GLN A 16 -26.00 -8.52 13.17
CA GLN A 16 -27.34 -9.10 13.02
C GLN A 16 -27.33 -10.61 13.15
N ASP A 17 -26.29 -11.26 12.62
CA ASP A 17 -26.23 -12.71 12.53
C ASP A 17 -24.79 -13.19 12.35
N VAL A 18 -24.46 -14.36 12.89
CA VAL A 18 -23.17 -15.04 12.69
C VAL A 18 -23.46 -16.53 12.55
N ARG A 19 -23.12 -17.12 11.40
CA ARG A 19 -23.39 -18.54 11.10
C ARG A 19 -22.18 -19.25 10.54
N ALA A 20 -21.95 -20.46 11.03
CA ALA A 20 -21.07 -21.44 10.40
C ALA A 20 -21.86 -22.22 9.33
N HIS A 21 -21.36 -22.24 8.11
CA HIS A 21 -21.88 -23.03 7.00
C HIS A 21 -21.05 -24.30 6.90
N ARG A 22 -21.52 -25.35 7.57
CA ARG A 22 -20.94 -26.69 7.49
C ARG A 22 -21.40 -27.32 6.16
N GLY A 23 -20.45 -27.67 5.28
CA GLY A 23 -20.75 -28.32 3.99
C GLY A 23 -20.77 -27.42 2.76
N ALA A 24 -20.64 -26.09 2.92
CA ALA A 24 -20.42 -25.20 1.76
C ALA A 24 -19.05 -25.43 1.10
N THR A 25 -18.13 -26.04 1.84
CA THR A 25 -16.77 -26.38 1.43
C THR A 25 -16.69 -27.70 0.63
N GLY A 26 -17.80 -28.21 0.08
CA GLY A 26 -17.81 -29.46 -0.70
C GLY A 26 -16.92 -29.49 -1.96
N GLY A 27 -16.26 -28.38 -2.32
CA GLY A 27 -15.28 -28.29 -3.40
C GLY A 27 -13.88 -27.76 -3.01
N ILE A 28 -13.65 -27.41 -1.74
CA ILE A 28 -12.36 -26.87 -1.27
C ILE A 28 -11.94 -27.76 -0.10
N GLY A 29 -10.91 -28.59 -0.25
CA GLY A 29 -10.52 -29.60 0.74
C GLY A 29 -9.92 -29.07 2.04
N THR A 30 -10.47 -28.01 2.63
CA THR A 30 -10.04 -27.44 3.90
C THR A 30 -10.90 -27.97 5.05
N ASP A 31 -10.26 -28.26 6.18
CA ASP A 31 -10.89 -28.69 7.42
C ASP A 31 -11.62 -27.53 8.16
N HIS A 32 -11.61 -26.33 7.58
CA HIS A 32 -12.26 -25.14 8.12
C HIS A 32 -13.70 -24.98 7.62
N HIS A 33 -14.60 -24.64 8.54
CA HIS A 33 -15.98 -24.27 8.21
C HIS A 33 -16.05 -22.81 7.75
N LEU A 34 -16.85 -22.54 6.72
CA LEU A 34 -17.09 -21.16 6.27
C LEU A 34 -17.95 -20.42 7.30
N PHE A 35 -17.49 -19.28 7.81
CA PHE A 35 -18.29 -18.39 8.66
C PHE A 35 -18.82 -17.18 7.89
N ARG A 36 -20.07 -16.82 8.16
CA ARG A 36 -20.71 -15.63 7.64
C ARG A 36 -21.20 -14.77 8.79
N ALA A 37 -20.75 -13.52 8.84
CA ALA A 37 -21.29 -12.51 9.73
C ALA A 37 -22.06 -11.45 8.94
N LYS A 38 -23.30 -11.18 9.35
CA LYS A 38 -24.13 -10.10 8.80
C LYS A 38 -24.08 -8.93 9.75
N ILE A 39 -23.62 -7.78 9.29
CA ILE A 39 -23.43 -6.59 10.14
C ILE A 39 -24.09 -5.38 9.45
N ARG A 40 -24.91 -4.62 10.20
CA ARG A 40 -25.56 -3.39 9.74
C ARG A 40 -24.79 -2.18 10.23
N LEU A 41 -24.04 -1.53 9.34
CA LEU A 41 -23.24 -0.34 9.63
C LEU A 41 -23.65 0.81 8.71
N HIS A 42 -23.90 1.98 9.29
CA HIS A 42 -24.02 3.22 8.53
C HIS A 42 -22.63 3.82 8.35
N LEU A 43 -22.03 3.62 7.18
CA LEU A 43 -20.72 4.17 6.85
C LEU A 43 -20.87 5.64 6.45
N LYS A 44 -20.37 6.55 7.27
CA LYS A 44 -20.24 7.95 6.90
C LYS A 44 -18.89 8.14 6.22
N CYS A 45 -18.89 8.79 5.06
CA CYS A 45 -17.65 9.24 4.43
C CYS A 45 -16.99 10.27 5.35
N ARG A 46 -15.94 9.87 6.07
CA ARG A 46 -15.05 10.84 6.72
C ARG A 46 -14.22 11.41 5.58
N ARG A 47 -14.66 12.54 5.01
CA ARG A 47 -13.77 13.38 4.20
C ARG A 47 -12.60 13.66 5.12
N LYS A 48 -11.49 12.98 4.88
CA LYS A 48 -10.24 13.36 5.48
C LYS A 48 -9.97 14.73 4.91
N THR A 49 -10.32 15.78 5.64
CA THR A 49 -9.57 17.02 5.57
C THR A 49 -8.20 16.68 6.16
N GLU A 50 -7.45 15.84 5.44
CA GLU A 50 -6.02 15.86 5.54
C GLU A 50 -5.70 17.30 5.19
N LYS A 51 -5.43 18.10 6.22
CA LYS A 51 -4.41 19.12 6.10
C LYS A 51 -3.22 18.33 5.59
N LYS A 52 -3.08 18.21 4.26
CA LYS A 52 -1.82 17.86 3.64
C LYS A 52 -0.88 18.83 4.31
N TYR A 53 -0.02 18.34 5.19
CA TYR A 53 1.18 19.05 5.53
C TYR A 53 1.88 19.18 4.18
N ARG A 54 1.52 20.21 3.42
CA ARG A 54 2.28 20.65 2.27
C ARG A 54 3.59 21.05 2.95
N LEU A 55 4.59 20.18 2.84
CA LEU A 55 5.97 20.54 3.11
C LEU A 55 6.13 21.92 2.46
N ARG A 56 6.29 22.96 3.29
CA ARG A 56 6.60 24.29 2.80
C ARG A 56 8.04 24.21 2.34
N LEU A 57 8.21 23.69 1.12
CA LEU A 57 9.50 23.66 0.46
C LEU A 57 9.82 25.10 0.08
N ASP A 58 11.00 25.53 0.50
CA ASP A 58 11.55 26.82 0.13
C ASP A 58 11.97 26.76 -1.34
N GLN A 59 11.07 27.21 -2.23
CA GLN A 59 11.28 27.17 -3.69
C GLN A 59 12.41 28.10 -4.14
N SER A 60 12.85 29.05 -3.31
CA SER A 60 14.00 29.92 -3.62
C SER A 60 15.30 29.12 -3.78
N LYS A 61 15.39 27.96 -3.11
CA LYS A 61 16.54 27.05 -3.25
C LYS A 61 16.59 26.35 -4.61
N LEU A 62 15.51 26.36 -5.38
CA LEU A 62 15.44 25.76 -6.72
C LEU A 62 15.78 26.76 -7.84
N THR A 63 15.94 28.05 -7.53
CA THR A 63 16.18 29.10 -8.53
C THR A 63 17.66 29.46 -8.73
N ASP A 64 18.57 28.84 -7.97
CA ASP A 64 20.01 29.06 -8.14
C ASP A 64 20.52 28.32 -9.38
N ASN A 65 20.78 29.08 -10.45
CA ASN A 65 21.27 28.56 -11.72
C ASN A 65 22.63 27.84 -11.60
N CYS A 66 23.48 28.23 -10.64
CA CYS A 66 24.76 27.58 -10.40
C CYS A 66 24.55 26.19 -9.79
N LEU A 67 23.67 26.07 -8.80
CA LEU A 67 23.32 24.77 -8.20
C LEU A 67 22.61 23.85 -9.19
N VAL A 68 21.71 24.39 -10.02
CA VAL A 68 21.00 23.60 -11.05
C VAL A 68 21.97 23.03 -12.08
N SER A 69 22.93 23.81 -12.56
CA SER A 69 23.91 23.34 -13.54
C SER A 69 24.87 22.30 -12.95
N ALA A 70 25.35 22.48 -11.72
CA ALA A 70 26.15 21.49 -11.02
C ALA A 70 25.40 20.15 -10.85
N PHE A 71 24.15 20.21 -10.38
CA PHE A 71 23.31 19.03 -10.22
C PHE A 71 23.03 18.30 -11.55
N GLN A 72 22.82 19.02 -12.64
CA GLN A 72 22.65 18.42 -13.97
C GLN A 72 23.90 17.68 -14.44
N ILE A 73 25.09 18.24 -14.17
CA ILE A 73 26.37 17.59 -14.50
C ILE A 73 26.53 16.30 -13.69
N ASP A 74 26.27 16.35 -12.38
CA ASP A 74 26.35 15.19 -11.50
C ASP A 74 25.40 14.08 -11.94
N LEU A 75 24.13 14.42 -12.23
CA LEU A 75 23.15 13.47 -12.76
C LEU A 75 23.58 12.87 -14.11
N ALA A 76 24.16 13.68 -15.00
CA ALA A 76 24.64 13.19 -16.29
C ALA A 76 25.82 12.22 -16.12
N ASN A 77 26.69 12.47 -15.16
CA ASN A 77 27.82 11.61 -14.85
C ASN A 77 27.37 10.30 -14.21
N GLU A 78 26.47 10.36 -13.24
CA GLU A 78 25.88 9.18 -12.59
C GLU A 78 25.14 8.28 -13.59
N ASN A 79 24.28 8.87 -14.42
CA ASN A 79 23.58 8.12 -15.47
C ASN A 79 24.53 7.49 -16.49
N LYS A 80 25.65 8.14 -16.82
CA LYS A 80 26.68 7.54 -17.68
C LYS A 80 27.36 6.36 -16.99
N SER A 81 27.67 6.44 -15.70
CA SER A 81 28.24 5.32 -14.94
C SER A 81 27.28 4.13 -14.90
N ILE A 82 26.01 4.35 -14.53
CA ILE A 82 24.98 3.31 -14.53
C ILE A 82 24.84 2.65 -15.92
N ARG A 83 24.86 3.43 -17.00
CA ARG A 83 24.81 2.89 -18.37
C ARG A 83 26.05 2.07 -18.74
N ARG A 84 27.23 2.44 -18.25
CA ARG A 84 28.47 1.66 -18.48
C ARG A 84 28.42 0.33 -17.75
N ASP A 85 27.96 0.33 -16.50
CA ASP A 85 27.86 -0.87 -15.67
C ASP A 85 26.83 -1.87 -16.25
N ASN A 86 25.72 -1.37 -16.79
CA ASN A 86 24.75 -2.21 -17.50
C ASN A 86 25.31 -2.78 -18.83
N LYS A 87 26.24 -2.08 -19.49
CA LYS A 87 26.87 -2.54 -20.74
C LYS A 87 27.96 -3.57 -20.49
N THR A 88 28.73 -3.46 -19.40
CA THR A 88 29.74 -4.47 -19.03
C THR A 88 29.10 -5.78 -18.57
N LEU A 89 27.93 -5.72 -17.93
CA LEU A 89 27.16 -6.92 -17.57
C LEU A 89 26.64 -7.70 -18.79
N SER A 90 26.31 -7.05 -19.90
CA SER A 90 25.82 -7.74 -21.12
C SER A 90 26.92 -8.32 -22.01
N VAL A 91 28.20 -8.02 -21.76
CA VAL A 91 29.33 -8.51 -22.58
C VAL A 91 29.93 -9.79 -21.98
N ASN A 92 29.75 -10.04 -20.69
CA ASN A 92 30.27 -11.23 -20.00
C ASN A 92 29.33 -12.45 -20.04
N GLU A 93 28.24 -12.41 -20.80
CA GLU A 93 27.29 -13.53 -20.99
C GLU A 93 27.51 -14.33 -22.30
N LYS A 94 28.75 -14.39 -22.82
CA LYS A 94 29.13 -15.28 -23.92
C LYS A 94 30.37 -16.09 -23.61
#